data_AF-A0A2R9SPM4-F1
#
_entry.id   AF-A0A2R9SPM4-F1
#
_cell.length_a   1.000
_cell.length_b   1.000
_cell.length_c   1.000
_cell.angle_alpha   90.00
_cell.angle_beta   90.00
_cell.angle_gamma   90.00
#
_symmetry.space_group_name_H-M   'P 1'
#
loop_
_entity.id
_entity.type
_entity.pdbx_description
1 polymer ?
#
loop_
_entity_poly.entity_id
_entity_poly.type
_entity_poly.pdbx_seq_one_letter_code
_entity_poly.pdbx_strand_id
1 'polypeptide(L)'
;MYALLIHSKRWAAEENGTFYMTFQQMEESAGINARTAMRLIHDLEKLKVIEVVKRDQRKKGMSKKMPNVYRVTLIENEREKDERKFEVKGRADFCDCLKFFYDDKKLRSLLPRRQYSTLISATA
;
A
#
# COMPACT_ATOMS: atom_id res chain seq x y z
N MET A 1 -3.79 2.74 6.62
CA MET A 1 -3.17 3.06 5.31
C MET A 1 -2.84 1.77 4.53
N TYR A 2 -2.19 0.77 5.14
CA TYR A 2 -1.92 -0.53 4.52
C TYR A 2 -3.17 -1.28 4.01
N ALA A 3 -4.31 -1.11 4.69
CA ALA A 3 -5.59 -1.65 4.25
C ALA A 3 -5.98 -1.20 2.83
N LEU A 4 -5.80 0.08 2.48
CA LEU A 4 -6.13 0.59 1.14
C LEU A 4 -5.28 -0.08 0.04
N LEU A 5 -3.99 -0.33 0.32
CA LEU A 5 -3.07 -0.96 -0.63
C LEU A 5 -3.36 -2.45 -0.81
N ILE A 6 -3.67 -3.17 0.28
CA ILE A 6 -4.13 -4.56 0.17
C ILE A 6 -5.43 -4.59 -0.63
N HIS A 7 -6.35 -3.68 -0.31
CA HIS A 7 -7.66 -3.65 -0.96
C HIS A 7 -7.53 -3.32 -2.45
N SER A 8 -6.69 -2.37 -2.82
CA SER A 8 -6.42 -2.06 -4.22
C SER A 8 -5.78 -3.26 -4.94
N LYS A 9 -4.75 -3.89 -4.36
CA LYS A 9 -4.08 -5.03 -5.01
C LYS A 9 -5.01 -6.24 -5.19
N ARG A 10 -5.93 -6.47 -4.25
CA ARG A 10 -6.83 -7.64 -4.26
C ARG A 10 -8.10 -7.42 -5.08
N TRP A 11 -8.64 -6.20 -5.13
CA TRP A 11 -9.95 -5.90 -5.72
C TRP A 11 -9.94 -4.87 -6.84
N ALA A 12 -8.80 -4.29 -7.23
CA ALA A 12 -8.72 -3.42 -8.41
C ALA A 12 -8.81 -4.17 -9.76
N ALA A 13 -9.22 -5.44 -9.73
CA ALA A 13 -9.18 -6.36 -10.85
C ALA A 13 -10.31 -6.18 -11.89
N GLU A 14 -11.30 -5.33 -11.62
CA GLU A 14 -12.48 -5.21 -12.50
C GLU A 14 -12.58 -3.76 -13.02
N GLU A 15 -12.12 -3.58 -14.26
CA GLU A 15 -12.19 -2.37 -15.11
C GLU A 15 -11.58 -1.08 -14.49
N ASN A 16 -10.40 -0.69 -15.00
CA ASN A 16 -9.71 0.59 -14.73
C ASN A 16 -9.01 0.75 -13.38
N GLY A 17 -8.65 -0.35 -12.70
CA GLY A 17 -7.82 -0.31 -11.50
C GLY A 17 -8.51 0.36 -10.29
N THR A 18 -9.85 0.34 -10.26
CA THR A 18 -10.64 0.98 -9.20
C THR A 18 -11.13 -0.03 -8.17
N PHE A 19 -11.28 0.39 -6.92
CA PHE A 19 -11.83 -0.43 -5.85
C PHE A 19 -12.79 0.38 -4.98
N TYR A 20 -13.70 -0.33 -4.32
CA TYR A 20 -14.77 0.26 -3.52
C TYR A 20 -14.52 0.04 -2.03
N MET A 21 -14.71 1.08 -1.22
CA MET A 21 -14.57 0.96 0.23
C MET A 21 -15.29 2.09 0.97
N THR A 22 -16.13 1.78 1.96
CA THR A 22 -16.76 2.81 2.81
C THR A 22 -15.81 3.26 3.93
N PHE A 23 -16.05 4.43 4.52
CA PHE A 23 -15.27 4.85 5.70
C PHE A 23 -15.46 3.93 6.91
N GLN A 24 -16.64 3.31 7.04
CA GLN A 24 -16.90 2.34 8.10
C GLN A 24 -16.09 1.05 7.89
N GLN A 25 -15.98 0.57 6.65
CA GLN A 25 -15.10 -0.55 6.33
C GLN A 25 -13.62 -0.21 6.59
N MET A 26 -13.20 1.05 6.37
CA MET A 26 -11.85 1.50 6.74
C MET A 26 -11.64 1.49 8.24
N GLU A 27 -12.67 1.84 9.00
CA GLU A 27 -12.62 1.79 10.45
C GLU A 27 -12.47 0.37 10.98
N GLU A 28 -13.27 -0.56 10.47
CA GLU A 28 -13.20 -1.98 10.84
C GLU A 28 -11.87 -2.63 10.41
N SER A 29 -11.40 -2.35 9.18
CA SER A 29 -10.21 -3.00 8.63
C SER A 29 -8.88 -2.42 9.12
N ALA A 30 -8.83 -1.11 9.41
CA ALA A 30 -7.60 -0.43 9.80
C ALA A 30 -7.60 0.00 11.28
N GLY A 31 -8.69 -0.20 12.02
CA GLY A 31 -8.79 0.15 13.45
C GLY A 31 -8.72 1.65 13.71
N ILE A 32 -9.12 2.49 12.74
CA ILE A 32 -9.09 3.96 12.85
C ILE A 32 -10.50 4.52 12.80
N ASN A 33 -10.82 5.59 13.52
CA ASN A 33 -12.17 6.15 13.41
C ASN A 33 -12.47 6.66 11.98
N ALA A 34 -13.74 6.62 11.56
CA ALA A 34 -14.17 7.07 10.24
C ALA A 34 -13.74 8.52 9.91
N ARG A 35 -13.66 9.41 10.91
CA ARG A 35 -13.21 10.80 10.74
C ARG A 35 -11.73 10.89 10.37
N THR A 36 -10.88 10.08 10.99
CA THR A 36 -9.46 9.97 10.66
C THR A 36 -9.30 9.31 9.30
N ALA A 37 -10.09 8.29 8.98
CA ALA A 37 -10.10 7.68 7.65
C ALA A 37 -10.39 8.73 6.57
N MET A 38 -11.41 9.57 6.75
CA MET A 38 -11.75 10.65 5.82
C MET A 38 -10.60 11.66 5.66
N ARG A 39 -9.98 12.10 6.77
CA ARG A 39 -8.83 13.02 6.72
C ARG A 39 -7.66 12.39 5.95
N LEU A 40 -7.30 11.15 6.28
CA LEU A 40 -6.19 10.45 5.64
C LEU A 40 -6.43 10.22 4.15
N ILE A 41 -7.65 9.89 3.73
CA ILE A 41 -8.02 9.75 2.32
C ILE A 41 -7.83 11.08 1.58
N HIS A 42 -8.28 12.19 2.19
CA HIS A 42 -8.12 13.51 1.60
C HIS A 42 -6.64 13.92 1.52
N ASP A 43 -5.83 13.60 2.53
CA ASP A 43 -4.39 13.87 2.49
C ASP A 43 -3.69 13.03 1.42
N LEU A 44 -4.07 11.75 1.27
CA LEU A 44 -3.55 10.87 0.21
C LEU A 44 -3.96 11.33 -1.19
N GLU A 45 -5.17 11.85 -1.35
CA GLU A 45 -5.65 12.44 -2.60
C GLU A 45 -4.85 13.70 -2.95
N LYS A 46 -4.60 14.59 -1.97
CA LYS A 46 -3.72 15.76 -2.16
C LYS A 46 -2.30 15.38 -2.56
N LEU A 47 -1.77 14.31 -1.98
CA LEU A 47 -0.46 13.75 -2.32
C LEU A 47 -0.46 12.99 -3.66
N LYS A 48 -1.61 12.92 -4.35
CA LYS A 48 -1.80 12.18 -5.62
C LYS A 48 -1.46 10.68 -5.51
N VAL A 49 -1.48 10.12 -4.31
CA VAL A 49 -1.27 8.67 -4.08
C VAL A 49 -2.52 7.90 -4.45
N ILE A 50 -3.69 8.52 -4.28
CA ILE A 50 -4.99 7.98 -4.68
C ILE A 50 -5.80 9.04 -5.42
N GLU A 51 -6.71 8.59 -6.27
CA GLU A 51 -7.75 9.39 -6.92
C GLU A 51 -9.11 8.91 -6.40
N VAL A 52 -9.95 9.83 -5.92
CA VAL A 52 -11.31 9.48 -5.50
C VAL A 52 -12.25 9.62 -6.70
N VAL A 53 -12.51 8.51 -7.38
CA VAL A 53 -13.30 8.46 -8.63
C VAL A 53 -14.78 8.78 -8.38
N LYS A 54 -15.36 8.33 -7.26
CA LYS A 54 -16.72 8.73 -6.84
C LYS A 54 -16.82 8.78 -5.32
N ARG A 55 -17.47 9.82 -4.79
CA ARG A 55 -17.79 9.96 -3.36
C ARG A 55 -19.27 9.81 -3.09
N ASP A 56 -19.61 8.87 -2.21
CA ASP A 56 -20.78 8.89 -1.33
C ASP A 56 -22.11 9.26 -2.02
N GLN A 57 -22.29 8.84 -3.29
CA GLN A 57 -23.45 9.25 -4.07
C GLN A 57 -24.71 8.58 -3.54
N ARG A 58 -25.77 9.37 -3.35
CA ARG A 58 -27.12 8.84 -3.13
C ARG A 58 -27.72 8.50 -4.49
N LYS A 59 -28.04 7.22 -4.70
CA LYS A 59 -28.81 6.81 -5.88
C LYS A 59 -30.25 7.29 -5.69
N LYS A 60 -30.80 7.99 -6.70
CA LYS A 60 -32.18 8.51 -6.68
C LYS A 60 -33.14 7.33 -6.43
N GLY A 61 -33.93 7.41 -5.36
CA GLY A 61 -34.87 6.35 -4.95
C GLY A 61 -34.32 5.29 -3.99
N MET A 62 -33.06 5.38 -3.54
CA MET A 62 -32.49 4.46 -2.54
C MET A 62 -32.13 5.21 -1.25
N SER A 63 -32.47 4.62 -0.10
CA SER A 63 -32.15 5.18 1.23
C SER A 63 -30.65 5.02 1.58
N LYS A 64 -29.96 4.05 0.96
CA LYS A 64 -28.55 3.73 1.24
C LYS A 64 -27.60 4.54 0.35
N LYS A 65 -26.50 5.00 0.94
CA LYS A 65 -25.38 5.63 0.23
C LYS A 65 -24.60 4.58 -0.57
N MET A 66 -24.15 4.94 -1.77
CA MET A 66 -23.20 4.13 -2.51
C MET A 66 -21.81 4.22 -1.87
N PRO A 67 -21.01 3.14 -1.92
CA PRO A 67 -19.65 3.15 -1.40
C PRO A 67 -18.77 4.11 -2.20
N ASN A 68 -17.74 4.64 -1.54
CA ASN A 68 -16.72 5.44 -2.20
C ASN A 68 -15.88 4.56 -3.14
N VAL A 69 -15.43 5.17 -4.23
CA VAL A 69 -14.64 4.53 -5.28
C VAL A 69 -13.30 5.22 -5.35
N TYR A 70 -12.23 4.43 -5.26
CA TYR A 70 -10.87 4.90 -5.25
C TYR A 70 -10.08 4.24 -6.36
N ARG A 71 -9.09 4.95 -6.87
CA ARG A 71 -8.02 4.42 -7.72
C ARG A 71 -6.71 4.73 -7.03
N VAL A 72 -5.81 3.75 -6.96
CA VAL A 72 -4.45 4.02 -6.47
C VAL A 72 -3.65 4.56 -7.64
N THR A 73 -3.17 5.78 -7.49
CA THR A 73 -2.43 6.51 -8.51
C THR A 73 -0.96 6.53 -8.13
N LEU A 74 -0.45 5.43 -7.58
CA LEU A 74 0.99 5.21 -7.43
C LEU A 74 1.59 5.38 -8.81
N ILE A 75 2.03 6.60 -9.09
CA ILE A 75 2.55 6.95 -10.38
C ILE A 75 3.77 6.07 -10.52
N GLU A 76 3.81 5.27 -11.58
CA GLU A 76 5.01 4.63 -12.11
C GLU A 76 6.03 5.69 -12.57
N ASN A 77 6.13 6.82 -11.87
CA ASN A 77 7.17 7.79 -12.04
C ASN A 77 8.44 7.19 -11.42
N GLU A 78 9.15 6.50 -12.31
CA GLU A 78 10.61 6.49 -12.41
C GLU A 78 11.42 5.63 -11.45
N ARG A 79 10.87 4.62 -10.76
CA ARG A 79 11.74 3.63 -10.10
C ARG A 79 11.32 2.20 -10.32
N GLU A 80 12.22 1.52 -11.05
CA GLU A 80 12.38 0.08 -11.16
C GLU A 80 11.42 -0.63 -12.12
N LYS A 81 11.71 -0.36 -13.40
CA LYS A 81 11.72 -1.35 -14.50
C LYS A 81 12.70 -2.51 -14.24
N ASP A 82 12.85 -2.90 -12.98
CA ASP A 82 13.73 -3.94 -12.51
C ASP A 82 12.81 -4.96 -11.88
N GLU A 83 12.25 -5.84 -12.72
CA GLU A 83 11.57 -7.06 -12.27
C GLU A 83 12.60 -8.01 -11.63
N ARG A 84 13.31 -7.55 -10.60
CA ARG A 84 14.23 -8.35 -9.82
C ARG A 84 13.37 -9.35 -9.05
N LYS A 85 13.20 -10.54 -9.59
CA LYS A 85 12.50 -11.64 -8.93
C LYS A 85 13.49 -12.40 -8.07
N PHE A 86 13.27 -12.43 -6.77
CA PHE A 86 14.05 -13.25 -5.84
C PHE A 86 13.35 -14.60 -5.65
N GLU A 87 13.97 -15.68 -6.12
CA GLU A 87 13.44 -17.03 -5.96
C GLU A 87 13.88 -17.61 -4.61
N VAL A 88 12.91 -17.87 -3.72
CA VAL A 88 13.17 -18.44 -2.39
C VAL A 88 13.41 -19.94 -2.54
N LYS A 89 14.68 -20.36 -2.56
CA LYS A 89 15.06 -21.78 -2.59
C LYS A 89 15.34 -22.29 -1.17
N GLY A 90 14.45 -23.12 -0.63
CA GLY A 90 14.63 -23.78 0.67
C GLY A 90 14.55 -22.81 1.86
N ARG A 91 15.45 -22.95 2.84
CA ARG A 91 15.56 -22.08 4.03
C ARG A 91 16.23 -20.74 3.67
N ALA A 92 15.93 -20.18 2.50
CA ALA A 92 16.57 -18.97 2.01
C ALA A 92 16.23 -17.79 2.94
N ASP A 93 17.28 -17.21 3.49
CA ASP A 93 17.21 -16.26 4.59
C ASP A 93 16.70 -14.91 4.10
N PHE A 94 15.76 -14.37 4.86
CA PHE A 94 15.24 -13.01 4.71
C PHE A 94 16.35 -11.95 4.48
N CYS A 95 17.54 -12.18 5.05
CA CYS A 95 18.73 -11.36 4.85
C CYS A 95 19.20 -11.30 3.39
N ASP A 96 19.18 -12.43 2.67
CA ASP A 96 19.63 -12.51 1.28
C ASP A 96 18.66 -11.81 0.33
N CYS A 97 17.37 -11.93 0.61
CA CYS A 97 16.33 -11.16 -0.07
C CYS A 97 16.58 -9.66 0.08
N LEU A 98 16.87 -9.18 1.30
CA LEU A 98 17.15 -7.76 1.53
C LEU A 98 18.42 -7.28 0.82
N LYS A 99 19.47 -8.09 0.74
CA LYS A 99 20.69 -7.75 -0.02
C LYS A 99 20.47 -7.73 -1.53
N PHE A 100 19.54 -8.53 -2.04
CA PHE A 100 19.20 -8.57 -3.47
C PHE A 100 18.44 -7.31 -3.94
N PHE A 101 17.55 -6.79 -3.09
CA PHE A 101 16.71 -5.64 -3.42
C PHE A 101 17.30 -4.28 -3.04
N TYR A 102 18.28 -4.23 -2.12
CA TYR A 102 18.78 -2.98 -1.58
C TYR A 102 20.30 -2.93 -1.55
N ASP A 103 20.86 -1.82 -2.05
CA ASP A 103 22.28 -1.52 -1.91
C ASP A 103 22.66 -1.27 -0.44
N ASP A 104 23.92 -1.55 -0.10
CA ASP A 104 24.44 -1.41 1.27
C ASP A 104 24.21 0.00 1.85
N LYS A 105 24.41 1.04 1.03
CA LYS A 105 24.16 2.44 1.40
C LYS A 105 22.69 2.68 1.76
N LYS A 106 21.77 2.04 1.03
CA LYS A 106 20.32 2.17 1.22
C LYS A 106 19.90 1.42 2.48
N LEU A 107 20.42 0.22 2.72
CA LEU A 107 20.18 -0.55 3.95
C LEU A 107 20.66 0.20 5.21
N ARG A 108 21.85 0.82 5.17
CA ARG A 108 22.36 1.66 6.28
C ARG A 108 21.49 2.87 6.59
N SER A 109 20.82 3.43 5.57
CA SER A 109 19.92 4.58 5.74
C SER A 109 18.54 4.18 6.27
N LEU A 110 18.07 2.98 5.94
CA LEU A 110 16.72 2.49 6.29
C LEU A 110 16.70 1.78 7.64
N LEU A 111 17.81 1.18 8.07
CA LEU A 111 17.87 0.37 9.28
C LEU A 111 18.72 1.04 10.38
N PRO A 112 18.25 1.03 11.65
CA PRO A 112 19.07 1.35 12.80
C PRO A 112 20.36 0.51 12.83
N ARG A 113 21.47 1.13 13.25
CA ARG A 113 22.82 0.54 13.23
C ARG A 113 22.91 -0.90 13.77
N ARG A 114 22.17 -1.20 14.86
CA ARG A 114 22.11 -2.53 15.46
C ARG A 114 21.43 -3.58 14.56
N GLN A 115 20.34 -3.21 13.90
CA GLN A 115 19.61 -4.12 13.01
C GLN A 115 20.42 -4.39 11.74
N TYR A 116 21.07 -3.36 11.20
CA TYR A 116 21.99 -3.50 10.08
C TYR A 116 23.16 -4.45 10.43
N SER A 117 23.78 -4.30 11.61
CA SER A 117 24.87 -5.20 12.01
C SER A 117 24.41 -6.65 12.17
N THR A 118 23.22 -6.89 12.73
CA THR A 118 22.67 -8.24 12.88
C THR A 118 22.38 -8.89 11.53
N LEU A 119 21.88 -8.11 10.56
CA LEU A 119 21.56 -8.56 9.21
C LEU A 119 22.83 -8.99 8.44
N ILE A 120 23.95 -8.30 8.66
CA ILE A 120 25.26 -8.67 8.07
C ILE A 120 25.92 -9.83 8.80
N SER A 121 25.83 -9.88 10.13
CA SER A 121 26.46 -10.94 10.92
C SER A 121 25.72 -12.29 10.82
N ALA A 122 24.42 -12.30 10.50
CA ALA A 122 23.63 -13.51 10.33
C ALA A 122 23.99 -14.32 9.07
N THR A 123 24.89 -13.81 8.23
CA THR A 123 25.33 -14.43 6.97
C THR A 123 26.78 -14.92 7.01
N ALA A 124 27.36 -15.09 8.20
CA ALA A 124 28.71 -15.63 8.43
C ALA A 124 28.66 -17.02 9.08
#